data_AF-X1A7R0-F1
#
_entry.id   AF-X1A7R0-F1
#
_cell.length_a   1.000
_cell.length_b   1.000
_cell.length_c   1.000
_cell.angle_alpha   90.00
_cell.angle_beta   90.00
_cell.angle_gamma   90.00
#
_symmetry.space_group_name_H-M   'P 1'
#
loop_
_entity.id
_entity.type
_entity.pdbx_description
1 polymer ?
#
loop_
_entity_poly.entity_id
_entity_poly.type
_entity_poly.pdbx_seq_one_letter_code
_entity_poly.pdbx_strand_id
1 'polypeptide(L)'
;MEVPHRIRIFEDSKSHYLLKIGNSFAYEFSEGDLKKIQNNINELRDLISDSKRIEEEHQKRLLKRLERLQSELHKRVSDLDRFWGFVGDAGVVMGIDKAVFYDAKQIALLPMGFCYPGTGKSGDLPPRPECAEAWREKLLLSLPKVQLTLVIGQYAHKYHLAERQSKTLTETVKAWREFTGEGVVPLPHPSPRNNIWLKKNEWFEKDVLPELKDKVKKLVKK
;
A
#
# COMPACT_ATOMS: atom_id res chain seq x y z
N MET A 1 46.31 4.47 -21.42
CA MET A 1 45.03 5.09 -21.79
C MET A 1 44.17 5.13 -20.56
N GLU A 2 43.87 6.34 -20.10
CA GLU A 2 43.34 6.68 -18.79
C GLU A 2 41.84 6.36 -18.67
N VAL A 3 41.46 5.89 -17.49
CA VAL A 3 40.07 5.72 -17.08
C VAL A 3 39.47 7.11 -16.82
N PRO A 4 38.34 7.49 -17.45
CA PRO A 4 37.77 8.82 -17.28
C PRO A 4 37.34 9.09 -15.83
N HIS A 5 37.76 10.24 -15.31
CA HIS A 5 37.60 10.75 -13.95
C HIS A 5 36.14 10.99 -13.47
N ARG A 6 35.12 10.52 -14.22
CA ARG A 6 33.69 10.67 -13.91
C ARG A 6 32.99 9.36 -13.51
N ILE A 7 33.74 8.30 -13.26
CA ILE A 7 33.27 7.08 -12.58
C ILE A 7 33.97 6.98 -11.22
N ARG A 8 33.86 8.03 -10.41
CA ARG A 8 34.33 8.02 -9.01
C ARG A 8 33.42 8.78 -8.05
N ILE A 9 32.31 9.35 -8.52
CA ILE A 9 31.40 10.16 -7.71
C ILE A 9 30.08 9.42 -7.38
N PHE A 10 29.79 8.28 -8.03
CA PHE A 10 28.55 7.53 -7.79
C PHE A 10 28.66 6.41 -6.74
N GLU A 11 29.86 6.01 -6.33
CA GLU A 11 30.04 4.98 -5.30
C GLU A 11 30.04 5.55 -3.87
N ASP A 12 30.44 6.81 -3.68
CA ASP A 12 30.50 7.42 -2.33
C ASP A 12 29.13 7.87 -1.78
N SER A 13 28.11 8.01 -2.62
CA SER A 13 26.79 8.50 -2.19
C SER A 13 25.88 7.39 -1.62
N LYS A 14 26.17 6.11 -1.90
CA LYS A 14 25.42 4.99 -1.32
C LYS A 14 25.72 4.80 0.16
N SER A 15 26.96 5.07 0.56
CA SER A 15 27.43 4.86 1.94
C SER A 15 26.85 5.88 2.92
N HIS A 16 26.56 7.10 2.46
CA HIS A 16 26.07 8.18 3.32
C HIS A 16 24.57 8.06 3.67
N TYR A 17 23.77 7.36 2.85
CA TYR A 17 22.33 7.17 3.09
C TYR A 17 21.98 5.83 3.76
N LEU A 18 22.79 4.78 3.56
CA LEU A 18 22.56 3.49 4.22
C LEU A 18 22.84 3.54 5.73
N LEU A 19 23.76 4.41 6.18
CA LEU A 19 24.11 4.55 7.60
C LEU A 19 23.06 5.31 8.43
N LYS A 20 22.13 6.06 7.81
CA LYS A 20 21.07 6.78 8.54
C LYS A 20 19.75 6.01 8.66
N ILE A 21 19.58 4.91 7.93
CA ILE A 21 18.38 4.05 8.05
C ILE A 21 18.58 2.97 9.13
N GLY A 22 19.83 2.74 9.57
CA GLY A 22 20.18 1.71 10.55
C GLY A 22 19.71 1.91 12.00
N ASN A 23 18.93 2.95 12.34
CA ASN A 23 18.57 3.22 13.75
C ASN A 23 17.11 3.62 14.02
N SER A 24 16.17 3.30 13.12
CA SER A 24 14.74 3.30 13.48
C SER A 24 14.26 1.87 13.60
N PHE A 25 14.32 1.32 14.82
CA PHE A 25 13.75 0.02 15.15
C PHE A 25 12.23 0.16 15.23
N ALA A 26 11.58 0.31 14.07
CA ALA A 26 10.13 0.20 13.96
C ALA A 26 9.80 -1.28 13.73
N TYR A 27 9.43 -2.00 14.80
CA TYR A 27 8.92 -3.36 14.66
C TYR A 27 7.52 -3.29 14.05
N GLU A 28 7.43 -3.62 12.77
CA GLU A 28 6.18 -3.69 12.03
C GLU A 28 5.58 -5.09 12.18
N PHE A 29 4.39 -5.19 12.78
CA PHE A 29 3.75 -6.48 13.00
C PHE A 29 3.18 -7.03 11.70
N SER A 30 3.76 -8.10 11.17
CA SER A 30 3.15 -8.86 10.08
C SER A 30 1.84 -9.54 10.53
N GLU A 31 1.03 -10.01 9.59
CA GLU A 31 -0.11 -10.91 9.89
C GLU A 31 0.29 -12.08 10.80
N GLY A 32 1.47 -12.66 10.55
CA GLY A 32 2.02 -13.74 11.36
C GLY A 32 2.36 -13.29 12.77
N ASP A 33 2.89 -12.08 12.93
CA ASP A 33 3.23 -11.52 14.23
C ASP A 33 1.99 -11.13 15.02
N LEU A 34 0.98 -10.55 14.38
CA LEU A 34 -0.31 -10.25 15.01
C LEU A 34 -1.01 -11.53 15.48
N LYS A 35 -0.99 -12.58 14.67
CA LYS A 35 -1.53 -13.90 15.05
C LYS A 35 -0.76 -14.49 16.24
N LYS A 36 0.57 -14.39 16.24
CA LYS A 36 1.41 -14.81 17.39
C LYS A 36 1.11 -13.99 18.64
N ILE A 37 0.99 -12.67 18.54
CA ILE A 37 0.65 -11.79 19.67
C ILE A 37 -0.72 -12.15 20.23
N GLN A 38 -1.71 -12.36 19.36
CA GLN A 38 -3.05 -12.74 19.79
C GLN A 38 -3.03 -14.10 20.49
N ASN A 39 -2.26 -15.07 19.99
CA ASN A 39 -2.08 -16.36 20.64
C ASN A 39 -1.40 -16.21 22.01
N ASN A 40 -0.34 -15.40 22.10
CA ASN A 40 0.37 -15.14 23.37
C ASN A 40 -0.52 -14.40 24.39
N ILE A 41 -1.35 -13.47 23.94
CA ILE A 41 -2.34 -12.79 24.79
C ILE A 41 -3.37 -13.80 25.33
N ASN A 42 -3.82 -14.73 24.49
CA ASN A 42 -4.73 -15.79 24.92
C ASN A 42 -4.07 -16.73 25.94
N GLU A 43 -2.84 -17.15 25.70
CA GLU A 43 -2.08 -17.99 26.61
C GLU A 43 -1.83 -17.28 27.96
N LEU A 44 -1.45 -16.01 27.93
CA LEU A 44 -1.29 -15.20 29.15
C LEU A 44 -2.60 -15.04 29.93
N ARG A 45 -3.74 -14.88 29.23
CA ARG A 45 -5.07 -14.82 29.85
C ARG A 45 -5.40 -16.11 30.58
N ASP A 46 -5.10 -17.24 29.97
CA ASP A 46 -5.37 -18.56 30.55
C ASP A 46 -4.45 -18.80 31.76
N LEU A 47 -3.14 -18.48 31.64
CA LEU A 47 -2.18 -18.57 32.74
C LEU A 47 -2.52 -17.67 33.94
N ILE A 48 -3.01 -16.44 33.69
CA ILE A 48 -3.42 -15.52 34.76
C ILE A 48 -4.67 -16.05 35.45
N SER A 49 -5.64 -16.57 34.70
CA SER A 49 -6.90 -17.10 35.23
C SER A 49 -6.70 -18.36 36.08
N ASP A 50 -5.81 -19.26 35.66
CA ASP A 50 -5.59 -20.55 36.32
C ASP A 50 -4.57 -20.48 37.46
N SER A 51 -3.91 -19.33 37.66
CA SER A 51 -2.86 -19.18 38.65
C SER A 51 -3.38 -19.19 40.08
N LYS A 52 -3.05 -20.22 40.85
CA LYS A 52 -3.28 -20.27 42.31
C LYS A 52 -2.30 -19.43 43.12
N ARG A 53 -1.35 -18.76 42.46
CA ARG A 53 -0.26 -17.99 43.09
C ARG A 53 -0.50 -16.48 43.10
N ILE A 54 -1.54 -16.02 42.41
CA ILE A 54 -1.89 -14.60 42.30
C ILE A 54 -3.20 -14.41 43.05
N GLU A 55 -3.25 -13.43 43.94
CA GLU A 55 -4.48 -13.05 44.66
C GLU A 55 -5.59 -12.67 43.67
N GLU A 56 -6.83 -13.09 43.93
CA GLU A 56 -7.97 -12.92 43.00
C GLU A 56 -8.18 -11.47 42.56
N GLU A 57 -8.06 -10.51 43.49
CA GLU A 57 -8.20 -9.08 43.18
C GLU A 57 -7.06 -8.57 42.28
N HIS A 58 -5.87 -9.17 42.36
CA HIS A 58 -4.78 -8.88 41.46
C HIS A 58 -5.00 -9.55 40.09
N GLN A 59 -5.51 -10.79 40.03
CA GLN A 59 -5.88 -11.45 38.76
C GLN A 59 -6.88 -10.61 37.97
N LYS A 60 -7.96 -10.12 38.61
CA LYS A 60 -8.96 -9.25 37.98
C LYS A 60 -8.35 -7.98 37.39
N ARG A 61 -7.41 -7.33 38.10
CA ARG A 61 -6.70 -6.14 37.60
C ARG A 61 -5.83 -6.45 36.38
N LEU A 62 -5.14 -7.60 36.38
CA LEU A 62 -4.29 -8.02 35.26
C LEU A 62 -5.11 -8.37 34.02
N LEU A 63 -6.22 -9.10 34.19
CA LEU A 63 -7.13 -9.43 33.09
C LEU A 63 -7.73 -8.18 32.47
N LYS A 64 -8.18 -7.21 33.28
CA LYS A 64 -8.68 -5.91 32.78
C LYS A 64 -7.62 -5.12 32.01
N ARG A 65 -6.35 -5.20 32.42
CA ARG A 65 -5.23 -4.59 31.67
C ARG A 65 -4.99 -5.30 30.34
N LEU A 66 -5.10 -6.63 30.32
CA LEU A 66 -4.93 -7.45 29.13
C LEU A 66 -6.06 -7.21 28.11
N GLU A 67 -7.31 -7.11 28.57
CA GLU A 67 -8.46 -6.73 27.75
C GLU A 67 -8.31 -5.33 27.15
N ARG A 68 -7.81 -4.37 27.94
CA ARG A 68 -7.50 -3.02 27.44
C ARG A 68 -6.42 -3.06 26.37
N LEU A 69 -5.35 -3.83 26.58
CA LEU A 69 -4.29 -4.00 25.58
C LEU A 69 -4.83 -4.63 24.29
N GLN A 70 -5.66 -5.66 24.39
CA GLN A 70 -6.30 -6.31 23.25
C GLN A 70 -7.26 -5.36 22.51
N SER A 71 -8.03 -4.55 23.24
CA SER A 71 -8.90 -3.53 22.66
C SER A 71 -8.11 -2.45 21.91
N GLU A 72 -6.99 -1.98 22.47
CA GLU A 72 -6.12 -1.02 21.80
C GLU A 72 -5.44 -1.64 20.57
N LEU A 73 -5.04 -2.92 20.64
CA LEU A 73 -4.51 -3.66 19.50
C LEU A 73 -5.57 -3.74 18.38
N HIS A 74 -6.81 -4.13 18.70
CA HIS A 74 -7.90 -4.21 17.73
C HIS A 74 -8.30 -2.85 17.15
N LYS A 75 -8.27 -1.76 17.95
CA LYS A 75 -8.51 -0.39 17.45
C LYS A 75 -7.44 0.06 16.46
N ARG A 76 -6.17 -0.25 16.73
CA ARG A 76 -5.04 0.03 15.82
C ARG A 76 -5.04 -0.86 14.58
N VAL A 77 -5.80 -1.94 14.60
CA VAL A 77 -5.93 -2.93 13.52
C VAL A 77 -7.25 -2.78 12.75
N SER A 78 -8.12 -1.80 13.09
CA SER A 78 -9.45 -1.68 12.48
C SER A 78 -9.35 -1.59 10.95
N ASP A 79 -10.07 -2.48 10.27
CA ASP A 79 -9.86 -2.98 8.90
C ASP A 79 -9.64 -1.95 7.78
N LEU A 80 -9.94 -0.67 8.00
CA LEU A 80 -9.64 0.38 7.04
C LEU A 80 -8.17 0.80 7.00
N ASP A 81 -7.45 0.68 8.12
CA ASP A 81 -6.02 1.00 8.21
C ASP A 81 -5.15 -0.13 7.66
N ARG A 82 -5.69 -1.34 7.52
CA ARG A 82 -5.01 -2.44 6.80
C ARG A 82 -4.93 -2.20 5.30
N PHE A 83 -5.89 -1.46 4.75
CA PHE A 83 -5.95 -1.15 3.34
C PHE A 83 -5.13 0.11 2.98
N TRP A 84 -5.01 1.08 3.90
CA TRP A 84 -4.39 2.39 3.61
C TRP A 84 -3.31 2.89 4.60
N GLY A 85 -3.09 2.22 5.73
CA GLY A 85 -1.99 2.52 6.66
C GLY A 85 -0.60 2.25 6.06
N PHE A 86 -0.55 1.52 4.95
CA PHE A 86 0.65 1.24 4.17
C PHE A 86 0.45 1.64 2.71
N VAL A 87 0.51 2.95 2.43
CA VAL A 87 0.96 3.42 1.10
C VAL A 87 2.40 2.92 0.79
N GLY A 88 3.06 2.26 1.75
CA GLY A 88 4.28 1.48 1.58
C GLY A 88 4.10 0.11 0.91
N ASP A 89 2.93 -0.53 0.96
CA ASP A 89 2.76 -1.90 0.44
C ASP A 89 1.52 -2.01 -0.44
N ALA A 90 1.53 -1.39 -1.63
CA ALA A 90 0.57 -1.71 -2.68
C ALA A 90 0.53 -3.21 -3.03
N GLY A 91 1.53 -3.98 -2.60
CA GLY A 91 1.49 -5.44 -2.52
C GLY A 91 0.26 -6.00 -1.78
N VAL A 92 -0.20 -5.39 -0.68
CA VAL A 92 -1.38 -5.86 0.08
C VAL A 92 -2.67 -5.72 -0.74
N VAL A 93 -2.85 -4.57 -1.40
CA VAL A 93 -3.98 -4.33 -2.32
C VAL A 93 -3.97 -5.35 -3.46
N MET A 94 -2.77 -5.60 -3.99
CA MET A 94 -2.53 -6.52 -5.09
C MET A 94 -2.50 -8.00 -4.68
N GLY A 95 -2.48 -8.31 -3.38
CA GLY A 95 -2.41 -9.67 -2.85
C GLY A 95 -1.07 -10.38 -3.09
N ILE A 96 0.02 -9.62 -3.16
CA ILE A 96 1.38 -10.10 -3.42
C ILE A 96 2.32 -9.67 -2.30
N ASP A 97 3.43 -10.39 -2.13
CA ASP A 97 4.44 -10.00 -1.15
C ASP A 97 5.23 -8.76 -1.60
N LYS A 98 5.94 -8.17 -0.63
CA LYS A 98 6.76 -6.97 -0.82
C LYS A 98 7.91 -7.19 -1.79
N ALA A 99 8.50 -8.39 -1.82
CA ALA A 99 9.63 -8.68 -2.71
C ALA A 99 9.18 -8.67 -4.18
N VAL A 100 8.04 -9.28 -4.48
CA VAL A 100 7.41 -9.22 -5.81
C VAL A 100 6.99 -7.79 -6.15
N PHE A 101 6.42 -7.05 -5.19
CA PHE A 101 6.00 -5.67 -5.43
C PHE A 101 7.15 -4.75 -5.85
N TYR A 102 8.33 -4.92 -5.24
CA TYR A 102 9.53 -4.14 -5.56
C TYR A 102 10.44 -4.80 -6.62
N ASP A 103 10.05 -5.92 -7.21
CA ASP A 103 10.78 -6.54 -8.32
C ASP A 103 10.52 -5.77 -9.62
N ALA A 104 11.50 -4.98 -10.05
CA ALA A 104 11.45 -4.19 -11.27
C ALA A 104 11.29 -5.03 -12.57
N LYS A 105 11.49 -6.36 -12.52
CA LYS A 105 11.20 -7.26 -13.65
C LYS A 105 9.72 -7.61 -13.77
N GLN A 106 8.94 -7.37 -12.73
CA GLN A 106 7.53 -7.76 -12.63
C GLN A 106 6.60 -6.56 -12.50
N ILE A 107 7.00 -5.55 -11.71
CA ILE A 107 6.19 -4.38 -11.40
C ILE A 107 6.90 -3.11 -11.87
N ALA A 108 6.18 -2.30 -12.65
CA ALA A 108 6.61 -0.96 -13.05
C ALA A 108 5.81 0.09 -12.26
N LEU A 109 6.51 0.93 -11.50
CA LEU A 109 5.91 2.05 -10.76
C LEU A 109 6.08 3.34 -11.57
N LEU A 110 5.00 3.79 -12.24
CA LEU A 110 5.03 4.95 -13.13
C LEU A 110 4.04 6.07 -12.69
N PRO A 111 4.45 6.97 -11.78
CA PRO A 111 3.61 8.06 -11.28
C PRO A 111 3.26 9.06 -12.39
N MET A 112 2.21 9.86 -12.18
CA MET A 112 1.82 10.94 -13.12
C MET A 112 2.82 12.10 -13.16
N GLY A 113 3.66 12.25 -12.13
CA GLY A 113 4.76 13.20 -12.09
C GLY A 113 5.94 12.61 -11.34
N PHE A 114 7.17 12.92 -11.79
CA PHE A 114 8.41 12.48 -11.13
C PHE A 114 9.00 13.53 -10.18
N CYS A 115 8.52 14.78 -10.26
CA CYS A 115 8.97 15.85 -9.40
C CYS A 115 7.98 16.06 -8.24
N TYR A 116 8.52 16.46 -7.10
CA TYR A 116 7.72 17.03 -6.02
C TYR A 116 7.05 18.33 -6.52
N PRO A 117 5.71 18.42 -6.57
CA PRO A 117 5.03 19.56 -7.18
C PRO A 117 4.93 20.77 -6.24
N GLY A 118 5.39 20.65 -4.99
CA GLY A 118 5.22 21.64 -3.94
C GLY A 118 4.05 21.32 -3.00
N THR A 119 3.98 22.03 -1.88
CA THR A 119 2.94 21.86 -0.86
C THR A 119 1.80 22.85 -1.09
N GLY A 120 0.57 22.36 -1.19
CA GLY A 120 -0.66 23.14 -1.17
C GLY A 120 -1.35 23.12 0.20
N LYS A 121 -2.51 23.79 0.29
CA LYS A 121 -3.28 23.93 1.55
C LYS A 121 -3.72 22.59 2.17
N SER A 122 -3.82 21.55 1.36
CA SER A 122 -4.37 20.27 1.78
C SER A 122 -3.45 19.10 1.40
N GLY A 123 -2.13 19.33 1.32
CA GLY A 123 -1.15 18.33 0.88
C GLY A 123 -0.52 18.76 -0.44
N ASP A 124 0.10 17.83 -1.14
CA ASP A 124 0.88 18.15 -2.33
C ASP A 124 0.00 18.73 -3.46
N LEU A 125 0.62 19.61 -4.24
CA LEU A 125 0.01 20.17 -5.44
C LEU A 125 -0.24 19.07 -6.49
N PRO A 126 -1.15 19.30 -7.46
CA PRO A 126 -1.36 18.36 -8.57
C PRO A 126 -0.04 18.05 -9.31
N PRO A 127 0.07 16.86 -9.95
CA PRO A 127 1.13 16.59 -10.89
C PRO A 127 1.21 17.69 -11.94
N ARG A 128 2.42 18.19 -12.17
CA ARG A 128 2.74 19.19 -13.19
C ARG A 128 2.33 18.66 -14.58
N PRO A 129 1.52 19.38 -15.37
CA PRO A 129 1.01 18.86 -16.65
C PRO A 129 2.14 18.54 -17.65
N GLU A 130 3.23 19.32 -17.65
CA GLU A 130 4.35 19.10 -18.58
C GLU A 130 5.09 17.77 -18.33
N CYS A 131 4.92 17.14 -17.17
CA CYS A 131 5.51 15.83 -16.90
C CYS A 131 4.97 14.76 -17.85
N ALA A 132 3.65 14.71 -18.01
CA ALA A 132 3.02 13.68 -18.84
C ALA A 132 3.42 13.88 -20.32
N GLU A 133 3.42 15.12 -20.79
CA GLU A 133 3.79 15.51 -22.15
C GLU A 133 5.26 15.20 -22.47
N ALA A 134 6.17 15.46 -21.54
CA ALA A 134 7.60 15.33 -21.80
C ALA A 134 8.06 13.87 -21.98
N TRP A 135 7.50 12.92 -21.22
CA TRP A 135 8.09 11.58 -21.10
C TRP A 135 7.12 10.40 -20.95
N ARG A 136 5.84 10.61 -20.61
CA ARG A 136 4.99 9.49 -20.19
C ARG A 136 4.69 8.49 -21.31
N GLU A 137 4.32 8.98 -22.48
CA GLU A 137 4.08 8.14 -23.65
C GLU A 137 5.33 7.34 -24.05
N LYS A 138 6.49 8.00 -24.09
CA LYS A 138 7.79 7.37 -24.40
C LYS A 138 8.14 6.24 -23.42
N LEU A 139 7.89 6.44 -22.13
CA LEU A 139 8.12 5.40 -21.11
C LEU A 139 7.14 4.24 -21.26
N LEU A 140 5.85 4.50 -21.51
CA LEU A 140 4.86 3.44 -21.73
C LEU A 140 5.19 2.59 -22.95
N LEU A 141 5.63 3.21 -24.06
CA LEU A 141 6.11 2.51 -25.25
C LEU A 141 7.33 1.62 -24.97
N SER A 142 8.13 1.96 -23.96
CA SER A 142 9.29 1.17 -23.53
C SER A 142 8.93 0.00 -22.60
N LEU A 143 7.64 -0.16 -22.26
CA LEU A 143 7.11 -1.22 -21.40
C LEU A 143 6.15 -2.16 -22.17
N PRO A 144 6.56 -2.76 -23.31
CA PRO A 144 5.66 -3.47 -24.22
C PRO A 144 5.09 -4.77 -23.65
N LYS A 145 5.59 -5.24 -22.51
CA LYS A 145 5.15 -6.48 -21.85
C LYS A 145 4.16 -6.24 -20.71
N VAL A 146 3.74 -5.01 -20.48
CA VAL A 146 2.73 -4.71 -19.45
C VAL A 146 1.40 -5.34 -19.86
N GLN A 147 0.86 -6.19 -18.99
CA GLN A 147 -0.40 -6.92 -19.21
C GLN A 147 -1.54 -6.36 -18.35
N LEU A 148 -1.21 -5.61 -17.30
CA LEU A 148 -2.17 -5.01 -16.39
C LEU A 148 -1.68 -3.64 -15.93
N THR A 149 -2.48 -2.61 -16.13
CA THR A 149 -2.23 -1.23 -15.69
C THR A 149 -3.23 -0.85 -14.61
N LEU A 150 -2.72 -0.61 -13.41
CA LEU A 150 -3.52 -0.08 -12.30
C LEU A 150 -3.53 1.44 -12.36
N VAL A 151 -4.70 2.03 -12.62
CA VAL A 151 -4.85 3.46 -12.83
C VAL A 151 -5.37 4.09 -11.54
N ILE A 152 -4.46 4.66 -10.76
CA ILE A 152 -4.73 5.04 -9.36
C ILE A 152 -4.94 6.55 -9.24
N GLY A 153 -6.15 6.95 -8.84
CA GLY A 153 -6.51 8.34 -8.56
C GLY A 153 -6.83 9.20 -9.79
N GLN A 154 -7.46 10.35 -9.54
CA GLN A 154 -8.12 11.17 -10.56
C GLN A 154 -7.20 11.63 -11.70
N TYR A 155 -5.93 11.95 -11.44
CA TYR A 155 -5.00 12.43 -12.46
C TYR A 155 -4.60 11.29 -13.41
N ALA A 156 -4.42 10.08 -12.87
CA ALA A 156 -4.17 8.90 -13.68
C ALA A 156 -5.42 8.51 -14.48
N HIS A 157 -6.61 8.58 -13.87
CA HIS A 157 -7.90 8.33 -14.55
C HIS A 157 -8.06 9.26 -15.75
N LYS A 158 -7.88 10.57 -15.54
CA LYS A 158 -7.98 11.55 -16.62
C LYS A 158 -7.01 11.28 -17.77
N TYR A 159 -5.79 10.85 -17.49
CA TYR A 159 -4.80 10.55 -18.53
C TYR A 159 -5.10 9.25 -19.29
N HIS A 160 -5.36 8.16 -18.57
CA HIS A 160 -5.47 6.82 -19.16
C HIS A 160 -6.86 6.48 -19.69
N LEU A 161 -7.91 7.03 -19.08
CA LEU A 161 -9.29 6.73 -19.45
C LEU A 161 -9.87 7.83 -20.35
N ALA A 162 -9.36 9.06 -20.23
CA ALA A 162 -9.81 10.23 -20.99
C ALA A 162 -11.35 10.36 -20.95
N GLU A 163 -12.01 10.45 -22.11
CA GLU A 163 -13.47 10.57 -22.23
C GLU A 163 -14.24 9.31 -21.79
N ARG A 164 -13.56 8.18 -21.56
CA ARG A 164 -14.19 6.94 -21.09
C ARG A 164 -14.43 6.92 -19.58
N GLN A 165 -13.83 7.85 -18.82
CA GLN A 165 -14.14 7.93 -17.39
C GLN A 165 -15.56 8.48 -17.17
N SER A 166 -16.23 7.99 -16.15
CA SER A 166 -17.53 8.50 -15.73
C SER A 166 -17.41 9.89 -15.08
N LYS A 167 -18.54 10.54 -14.81
CA LYS A 167 -18.60 11.87 -14.20
C LYS A 167 -17.95 11.94 -12.81
N THR A 168 -17.95 10.83 -12.08
CA THR A 168 -17.41 10.74 -10.72
C THR A 168 -16.40 9.60 -10.57
N LEU A 169 -15.47 9.74 -9.62
CA LEU A 169 -14.53 8.68 -9.23
C LEU A 169 -15.28 7.38 -8.92
N THR A 170 -16.37 7.47 -8.16
CA THR A 170 -17.17 6.31 -7.75
C THR A 170 -17.72 5.56 -8.95
N GLU A 171 -18.35 6.27 -9.89
CA GLU A 171 -18.92 5.65 -11.09
C GLU A 171 -17.83 5.04 -11.97
N THR A 172 -16.68 5.70 -12.14
CA THR A 172 -15.56 5.17 -12.92
C THR A 172 -15.01 3.89 -12.30
N VAL A 173 -14.80 3.88 -10.98
CA VAL A 173 -14.32 2.66 -10.28
C VAL A 173 -15.40 1.58 -10.28
N LYS A 174 -16.68 1.93 -10.22
CA LYS A 174 -17.78 0.95 -10.26
C LYS A 174 -17.91 0.30 -11.65
N ALA A 175 -17.58 1.04 -12.71
CA ALA A 175 -17.51 0.56 -14.09
C ALA A 175 -16.21 -0.19 -14.42
N TRP A 176 -15.37 -0.55 -13.42
CA TRP A 176 -14.06 -1.17 -13.62
C TRP A 176 -14.05 -2.35 -14.62
N ARG A 177 -15.12 -3.16 -14.66
CA ARG A 177 -15.25 -4.31 -15.57
C ARG A 177 -15.14 -3.92 -17.03
N GLU A 178 -15.62 -2.72 -17.41
CA GLU A 178 -15.55 -2.19 -18.78
C GLU A 178 -14.11 -2.02 -19.27
N PHE A 179 -13.16 -1.79 -18.37
CA PHE A 179 -11.75 -1.58 -18.69
C PHE A 179 -10.90 -2.85 -18.58
N THR A 180 -11.39 -3.87 -17.87
CA THR A 180 -10.59 -5.07 -17.56
C THR A 180 -10.18 -5.88 -18.78
N GLY A 181 -10.97 -5.86 -19.86
CA GLY A 181 -10.65 -6.53 -21.12
C GLY A 181 -9.40 -5.97 -21.80
N GLU A 182 -9.09 -4.70 -21.54
CA GLU A 182 -7.89 -4.01 -22.04
C GLU A 182 -6.69 -4.15 -21.09
N GLY A 183 -6.84 -4.91 -20.00
CA GLY A 183 -5.82 -4.97 -18.96
C GLY A 183 -5.72 -3.67 -18.16
N VAL A 184 -6.82 -2.94 -17.97
CA VAL A 184 -6.85 -1.69 -17.20
C VAL A 184 -7.81 -1.83 -16.01
N VAL A 185 -7.38 -1.35 -14.83
CA VAL A 185 -8.24 -1.32 -13.63
C VAL A 185 -8.18 0.07 -12.98
N PRO A 186 -9.27 0.85 -13.00
CA PRO A 186 -9.32 2.12 -12.28
C PRO A 186 -9.49 1.89 -10.78
N LEU A 187 -8.65 2.53 -9.98
CA LEU A 187 -8.67 2.45 -8.51
C LEU A 187 -8.72 3.85 -7.87
N PRO A 188 -9.37 4.01 -6.71
CA PRO A 188 -9.26 5.22 -5.91
C PRO A 188 -7.83 5.43 -5.42
N HIS A 189 -7.45 6.68 -5.12
CA HIS A 189 -6.12 6.98 -4.57
C HIS A 189 -5.96 6.40 -3.15
N PRO A 190 -4.77 5.88 -2.78
CA PRO A 190 -4.50 5.33 -1.46
C PRO A 190 -4.34 6.36 -0.33
N SER A 191 -5.05 7.48 -0.38
CA SER A 191 -4.98 8.49 0.67
C SER A 191 -5.91 8.13 1.83
N PRO A 192 -5.53 8.38 3.09
CA PRO A 192 -6.44 8.31 4.24
C PRO A 192 -7.73 9.13 4.05
N ARG A 193 -7.71 10.13 3.17
CA ARG A 193 -8.90 10.90 2.78
C ARG A 193 -10.00 10.05 2.14
N ASN A 194 -9.63 8.94 1.50
CA ASN A 194 -10.57 8.01 0.88
C ASN A 194 -11.14 6.98 1.86
N ASN A 195 -10.80 7.04 3.16
CA ASN A 195 -11.35 6.15 4.17
C ASN A 195 -12.89 6.24 4.25
N ILE A 196 -13.44 7.46 4.23
CA ILE A 196 -14.90 7.65 4.23
C ILE A 196 -15.51 7.09 2.94
N TRP A 197 -14.82 7.24 1.80
CA TRP A 197 -15.28 6.71 0.53
C TRP A 197 -15.36 5.18 0.57
N LEU A 198 -14.32 4.49 1.08
CA LEU A 198 -14.34 3.03 1.21
C LEU A 198 -15.48 2.54 2.09
N LYS A 199 -15.68 3.15 3.25
CA LYS A 199 -16.79 2.79 4.15
C LYS A 199 -18.16 2.91 3.49
N LYS A 200 -18.33 3.87 2.58
CA LYS A 200 -19.58 4.08 1.84
C LYS A 200 -19.69 3.18 0.60
N ASN A 201 -18.61 2.54 0.17
CA ASN A 201 -18.51 1.78 -1.06
C ASN A 201 -17.92 0.39 -0.78
N GLU A 202 -18.55 -0.36 0.13
CA GLU A 202 -18.09 -1.70 0.55
C GLU A 202 -17.96 -2.70 -0.63
N TRP A 203 -18.69 -2.48 -1.71
CA TRP A 203 -18.58 -3.23 -2.96
C TRP A 203 -17.16 -3.18 -3.56
N PHE A 204 -16.38 -2.13 -3.27
CA PHE A 204 -15.00 -2.06 -3.74
C PHE A 204 -14.16 -3.21 -3.16
N GLU A 205 -14.28 -3.45 -1.85
CA GLU A 205 -13.55 -4.53 -1.19
C GLU A 205 -14.12 -5.91 -1.53
N LYS A 206 -15.44 -6.01 -1.69
CA LYS A 206 -16.13 -7.29 -1.94
C LYS A 206 -16.03 -7.75 -3.40
N ASP A 207 -15.98 -6.82 -4.35
CA ASP A 207 -16.11 -7.13 -5.77
C ASP A 207 -14.84 -6.81 -6.56
N VAL A 208 -14.20 -5.64 -6.31
CA VAL A 208 -13.05 -5.18 -7.11
C VAL A 208 -11.76 -5.86 -6.65
N LEU A 209 -11.49 -5.84 -5.34
CA LEU A 209 -10.23 -6.35 -4.79
C LEU A 209 -9.99 -7.84 -5.03
N PRO A 210 -10.98 -8.76 -4.85
CA PRO A 210 -10.74 -10.17 -5.06
C PRO A 210 -10.38 -10.47 -6.53
N GLU A 211 -11.04 -9.81 -7.47
CA GLU A 211 -10.74 -9.99 -8.89
C GLU A 211 -9.39 -9.36 -9.27
N LEU A 212 -9.06 -8.19 -8.72
CA LEU A 212 -7.74 -7.59 -8.89
C LEU A 212 -6.64 -8.54 -8.41
N LYS A 213 -6.78 -9.09 -7.20
CA LYS A 213 -5.81 -10.03 -6.61
C LYS A 213 -5.66 -11.29 -7.45
N ASP A 214 -6.76 -11.86 -7.92
CA ASP A 214 -6.73 -13.03 -8.82
C ASP A 214 -6.02 -12.72 -10.14
N LYS A 215 -6.30 -11.57 -10.77
CA LYS A 215 -5.61 -11.12 -11.98
C LYS A 215 -4.12 -10.94 -11.73
N VAL A 216 -3.72 -10.19 -10.70
CA VAL A 216 -2.30 -9.96 -10.39
C VAL A 216 -1.58 -11.29 -10.16
N LYS A 217 -2.14 -12.19 -9.36
CA LYS A 217 -1.54 -13.48 -9.03
C LYS A 217 -1.27 -14.36 -10.26
N LYS A 218 -2.06 -14.22 -11.32
CA LYS A 218 -1.84 -14.93 -12.60
C LYS A 218 -0.69 -14.35 -13.43
N LEU A 219 -0.34 -13.09 -13.20
CA LEU A 219 0.66 -12.35 -13.99
C LEU A 219 2.04 -12.35 -13.31
N VAL A 220 2.08 -12.31 -11.98
CA VAL A 220 3.33 -12.30 -11.22
C VAL A 220 3.89 -13.71 -11.01
N LYS A 221 5.22 -13.79 -10.97
CA LYS A 221 5.98 -14.99 -10.62
C LYS A 221 6.32 -14.94 -9.13
N LYS A 222 6.19 -16.08 -8.46
CA LYS A 222 6.63 -16.29 -7.09
C LYS A 222 8.13 -16.56 -7.02
#